data_AF-A0A914INA0-F1
#
_entry.id   AF-A0A914INA0-F1
#
_cell.length_a   1.000
_cell.length_b   1.000
_cell.length_c   1.000
_cell.angle_alpha   90.00
_cell.angle_beta   90.00
_cell.angle_gamma   90.00
#
_symmetry.space_group_name_H-M   'P 1'
#
loop_
_entity.id
_entity.type
_entity.pdbx_description
1 polymer ?
#
loop_
_entity_poly.entity_id
_entity_poly.type
_entity_poly.pdbx_seq_one_letter_code
_entity_poly.pdbx_strand_id
1 'polypeptide(L)'
;TPSDVPVVHDIVGTENGRIFFTSGTRHLLYALGERGSIQSIDLGADGTKTDKSKILSIDEIRKEIRGSCGVEDEFLAAIKFIKAIPSTKSQIFTLEAITSKSLRIYLTVYNDRINYPGGIDQDSVRAQTLRVVHVRYPPTNVYGLHSGNHIYTAFVDTESTLVAQMPDDGSTTLNIYSSSSFEYTESHRMESYADFLFSGSIWSFARLPADPKPPTVPGLIAPVMPPWVVREHLNSTQKIFTLS
;
A
#
# COMPACT_ATOMS: atom_id res chain seq x y z
N THR A 1 4.95 28.52 -19.32
CA THR A 1 4.99 27.11 -19.76
C THR A 1 5.12 26.27 -18.51
N PRO A 2 4.11 25.47 -18.12
CA PRO A 2 4.27 24.62 -16.96
C PRO A 2 5.26 23.52 -17.35
N SER A 3 6.34 23.46 -16.59
CA SER A 3 7.44 22.52 -16.74
C SER A 3 6.95 21.08 -16.67
N ASP A 4 7.27 20.31 -17.71
CA ASP A 4 7.22 18.84 -17.71
C ASP A 4 8.27 18.28 -16.75
N VAL A 5 8.00 18.37 -15.44
CA VAL A 5 8.75 17.62 -14.44
C VAL A 5 8.12 16.22 -14.38
N PRO A 6 8.84 15.15 -14.75
CA PRO A 6 8.33 13.81 -14.63
C PRO A 6 8.17 13.46 -13.15
N VAL A 7 6.92 13.46 -12.66
CA VAL A 7 6.60 12.96 -11.32
C VAL A 7 6.65 11.44 -11.39
N VAL A 8 7.77 10.88 -10.93
CA VAL A 8 8.03 9.45 -10.80
C VAL A 8 6.99 8.85 -9.86
N HIS A 9 6.27 7.83 -10.31
CA HIS A 9 5.40 7.05 -9.44
C HIS A 9 6.12 5.81 -8.90
N ASP A 10 5.85 5.60 -7.61
CA ASP A 10 6.07 4.43 -6.77
C ASP A 10 7.47 4.17 -6.24
N ILE A 11 8.53 4.13 -7.03
CA ILE A 11 9.90 4.09 -6.48
C ILE A 11 10.63 5.34 -6.93
N VAL A 12 10.85 6.27 -6.00
CA VAL A 12 11.58 7.51 -6.26
C VAL A 12 13.09 7.26 -6.37
N GLY A 13 13.55 6.15 -5.78
CA GLY A 13 14.93 5.69 -5.89
C GLY A 13 15.30 4.72 -4.77
N THR A 14 16.56 4.29 -4.79
CA THR A 14 17.18 3.55 -3.69
C THR A 14 18.45 4.28 -3.24
N GLU A 15 18.58 4.53 -1.95
CA GLU A 15 19.78 5.15 -1.38
C GLU A 15 20.13 4.46 -0.05
N ASN A 16 21.37 4.01 0.12
CA ASN A 16 21.85 3.34 1.34
C ASN A 16 20.90 2.21 1.82
N GLY A 17 20.42 1.39 0.87
CA GLY A 17 19.49 0.28 1.14
C GLY A 17 18.06 0.69 1.49
N ARG A 18 17.71 1.98 1.38
CA ARG A 18 16.35 2.47 1.56
C ARG A 18 15.61 2.55 0.23
N ILE A 19 14.33 2.18 0.22
CA ILE A 19 13.45 2.32 -0.95
C ILE A 19 12.46 3.44 -0.67
N PHE A 20 12.35 4.41 -1.59
CA PHE A 20 11.52 5.60 -1.42
C PHE A 20 10.23 5.54 -2.25
N PHE A 21 9.10 5.92 -1.66
CA PHE A 21 7.77 5.89 -2.29
C PHE A 21 7.06 7.23 -2.09
N THR A 22 6.43 7.79 -3.14
CA THR A 22 5.68 9.06 -3.04
C THR A 22 4.17 8.86 -3.11
N SER A 23 3.43 9.54 -2.24
CA SER A 23 1.99 9.76 -2.39
C SER A 23 1.76 11.08 -3.12
N GLY A 24 1.66 11.03 -4.46
CA GLY A 24 1.45 12.22 -5.28
C GLY A 24 0.19 13.02 -4.92
N THR A 25 -0.80 12.42 -4.24
CA THR A 25 -2.03 13.09 -3.82
C THR A 25 -1.96 13.73 -2.43
N ARG A 26 -0.94 13.41 -1.62
CA ARG A 26 -0.80 13.93 -0.24
C ARG A 26 0.54 14.59 0.05
N HIS A 27 1.43 14.63 -0.94
CA HIS A 27 2.79 15.17 -0.80
C HIS A 27 3.52 14.55 0.39
N LEU A 28 3.48 13.21 0.45
CA LEU A 28 4.19 12.43 1.46
C LEU A 28 5.22 11.56 0.76
N LEU A 29 6.41 11.51 1.34
CA LEU A 29 7.46 10.58 0.96
C LEU A 29 7.61 9.52 2.06
N TYR A 30 7.66 8.26 1.67
CA TYR A 30 7.90 7.14 2.57
C TYR A 30 9.22 6.48 2.25
N ALA A 31 9.89 5.95 3.27
CA ALA A 31 11.08 5.13 3.08
C ALA A 31 10.98 3.84 3.90
N LEU A 32 11.34 2.72 3.29
CA LEU A 32 11.59 1.45 3.99
C LEU A 32 13.10 1.33 4.23
N GLY A 33 13.51 1.24 5.50
CA GLY A 33 14.91 1.02 5.87
C GLY A 33 15.29 -0.47 5.91
N GLU A 34 16.59 -0.76 5.83
CA GLU A 34 17.14 -2.13 5.79
C GLU A 34 16.72 -3.00 6.99
N ARG A 35 16.46 -2.40 8.15
CA ARG A 35 16.00 -3.10 9.37
C ARG A 35 14.47 -3.16 9.50
N GLY A 36 13.74 -2.85 8.43
CA GLY A 36 12.27 -2.84 8.43
C GLY A 36 11.65 -1.63 9.13
N SER A 37 12.42 -0.57 9.40
CA SER A 37 11.86 0.69 9.88
C SER A 37 11.16 1.43 8.75
N ILE A 38 9.99 2.02 9.02
CA ILE A 38 9.26 2.84 8.07
C ILE A 38 9.42 4.30 8.48
N GLN A 39 9.80 5.15 7.53
CA GLN A 39 9.87 6.59 7.70
C GLN A 39 8.81 7.26 6.85
N SER A 40 8.08 8.22 7.41
CA SER A 40 7.25 9.16 6.65
C SER A 40 7.88 10.55 6.72
N ILE A 41 7.84 11.26 5.60
CA ILE A 41 8.40 12.60 5.42
C ILE A 41 7.32 13.46 4.79
N ASP A 42 7.01 14.57 5.45
CA ASP A 42 6.02 15.53 4.99
C ASP A 42 6.64 16.56 4.05
N LEU A 43 6.13 16.64 2.81
CA LEU A 43 6.70 17.48 1.77
C LEU A 43 6.07 18.88 1.65
N GLY A 44 5.20 19.30 2.57
CA GLY A 44 4.46 20.56 2.39
C GLY A 44 3.15 20.38 1.63
N ALA A 45 2.24 21.35 1.75
CA ALA A 45 1.00 21.34 0.95
C ALA A 45 1.25 21.52 -0.55
N ASP A 46 2.41 22.04 -0.95
CA ASP A 46 2.82 22.18 -2.35
C ASP A 46 3.82 21.10 -2.80
N GLY A 47 4.25 20.21 -1.90
CA GLY A 47 5.23 19.17 -2.19
C GLY A 47 6.67 19.65 -2.37
N THR A 48 6.96 20.93 -2.07
CA THR A 48 8.28 21.54 -2.31
C THR A 48 9.16 21.59 -1.06
N LYS A 49 8.59 21.31 0.11
CA LYS A 49 9.28 21.44 1.40
C LYS A 49 9.66 20.06 1.93
N THR A 50 10.40 20.05 3.02
CA THR A 50 10.65 18.84 3.81
C THR A 50 10.63 19.29 5.26
N ASP A 51 9.49 19.11 5.93
CA ASP A 51 9.24 19.74 7.23
C ASP A 51 9.43 18.75 8.38
N LYS A 52 8.65 17.66 8.36
CA LYS A 52 8.57 16.71 9.48
C LYS A 52 8.81 15.30 9.01
N SER A 53 9.62 14.58 9.78
CA SER A 53 9.86 13.16 9.59
C SER A 53 9.41 12.39 10.83
N LYS A 54 8.72 11.27 10.61
CA LYS A 54 8.39 10.28 11.66
C LYS A 54 8.95 8.94 11.25
N ILE A 55 9.55 8.23 12.20
CA ILE A 55 10.13 6.91 11.99
C ILE A 55 9.45 5.96 12.95
N LEU A 56 9.04 4.81 12.44
CA LEU A 56 8.49 3.71 13.21
C LEU A 56 9.39 2.50 12.97
N SER A 57 10.04 2.03 14.04
CA SER A 57 10.86 0.82 13.99
C SER A 57 9.99 -0.43 13.86
N ILE A 58 10.58 -1.52 13.38
CA ILE A 58 9.87 -2.80 13.29
C ILE A 58 9.35 -3.29 14.65
N ASP A 59 10.08 -3.02 15.73
CA ASP A 59 9.68 -3.45 17.07
C ASP A 59 8.51 -2.62 17.62
N GLU A 60 8.46 -1.32 17.30
CA GLU A 60 7.29 -0.48 17.60
C GLU A 60 6.06 -0.94 16.80
N ILE A 61 6.22 -1.25 15.51
CA ILE A 61 5.15 -1.81 14.67
C ILE A 61 4.61 -3.10 15.28
N ARG A 62 5.50 -4.04 15.64
CA ARG A 62 5.14 -5.32 16.25
C ARG A 62 4.41 -5.13 17.57
N LYS A 63 4.90 -4.22 18.42
CA LYS A 63 4.27 -3.91 19.71
C LYS A 63 2.86 -3.35 19.52
N GLU A 64 2.68 -2.43 18.58
CA GLU A 64 1.37 -1.85 18.27
C GLU A 64 0.40 -2.91 17.74
N ILE A 65 0.84 -3.77 16.82
CA ILE A 65 0.03 -4.85 16.26
C ILE A 65 -0.37 -5.86 17.35
N ARG A 66 0.56 -6.27 18.21
CA ARG A 66 0.25 -7.20 19.33
C ARG A 66 -0.79 -6.62 20.27
N GLY A 67 -0.62 -5.35 20.65
CA GLY A 67 -1.51 -4.69 21.60
C GLY A 67 -2.90 -4.37 21.05
N SER A 68 -3.03 -4.11 19.74
CA SER A 68 -4.28 -3.62 19.13
C SER A 68 -5.01 -4.67 18.28
N CYS A 69 -4.29 -5.60 17.67
CA CYS A 69 -4.82 -6.52 16.66
C CYS A 69 -4.69 -8.00 17.05
N GLY A 70 -3.95 -8.32 18.12
CA GLY A 70 -3.79 -9.70 18.61
C GLY A 70 -3.14 -10.66 17.61
N VAL A 71 -2.19 -10.17 16.81
CA VAL A 71 -1.53 -10.98 15.77
C VAL A 71 -0.49 -11.93 16.35
N GLU A 72 -0.49 -13.17 15.87
CA GLU A 72 0.49 -14.20 16.22
C GLU A 72 1.89 -13.83 15.72
N ASP A 73 2.91 -14.19 16.51
CA ASP A 73 4.30 -13.82 16.25
C ASP A 73 4.84 -14.34 14.91
N GLU A 74 4.30 -15.45 14.40
CA GLU A 74 4.71 -16.01 13.11
C GLU A 74 4.48 -15.04 11.94
N PHE A 75 3.41 -14.24 11.98
CA PHE A 75 3.09 -13.28 10.92
C PHE A 75 3.85 -11.95 11.05
N LEU A 76 4.43 -11.69 12.23
CA LEU A 76 5.19 -10.48 12.56
C LEU A 76 6.63 -10.50 12.03
N ALA A 77 6.81 -11.06 10.83
CA ALA A 77 8.08 -11.19 10.14
C ALA A 77 8.59 -9.84 9.60
N ALA A 78 9.74 -9.86 8.91
CA ALA A 78 10.35 -8.65 8.35
C ALA A 78 9.45 -8.01 7.28
N ILE A 79 9.37 -6.68 7.26
CA ILE A 79 8.66 -5.92 6.21
C ILE A 79 9.50 -5.96 4.92
N LYS A 80 8.86 -6.37 3.82
CA LYS A 80 9.51 -6.52 2.52
C LYS A 80 9.06 -5.49 1.51
N PHE A 81 7.81 -5.06 1.59
CA PHE A 81 7.22 -4.10 0.65
C PHE A 81 6.46 -3.04 1.42
N ILE A 82 6.49 -1.83 0.88
CA ILE A 82 5.58 -0.76 1.28
C ILE A 82 5.01 -0.13 0.01
N LYS A 83 3.82 0.48 0.12
CA LYS A 83 3.18 1.21 -0.96
C LYS A 83 2.37 2.35 -0.36
N ALA A 84 2.56 3.56 -0.91
CA ALA A 84 1.71 4.69 -0.60
C ALA A 84 0.28 4.44 -1.09
N ILE A 85 -0.70 4.56 -0.19
CA ILE A 85 -2.12 4.49 -0.55
C ILE A 85 -2.56 5.90 -0.95
N PRO A 86 -3.02 6.19 -2.18
CA PRO A 86 -3.45 7.54 -2.58
C PRO A 86 -4.74 7.99 -1.84
N SER A 87 -4.98 9.30 -1.77
CA SER A 87 -6.15 9.87 -1.06
C SER A 87 -7.46 9.52 -1.75
N THR A 88 -7.39 9.30 -3.05
CA THR A 88 -8.50 8.80 -3.86
C THR A 88 -8.90 7.37 -3.53
N LYS A 89 -8.10 6.63 -2.76
CA LYS A 89 -8.46 5.30 -2.23
C LYS A 89 -8.91 5.36 -0.77
N SER A 90 -8.25 6.17 0.06
CA SER A 90 -8.61 6.28 1.48
C SER A 90 -8.19 7.63 2.06
N GLN A 91 -9.04 8.29 2.84
CA GLN A 91 -8.60 9.45 3.64
C GLN A 91 -7.89 9.04 4.94
N ILE A 92 -8.04 7.77 5.35
CA ILE A 92 -7.53 7.28 6.63
C ILE A 92 -6.20 6.56 6.45
N PHE A 93 -6.15 5.57 5.56
CA PHE A 93 -4.93 4.82 5.31
C PHE A 93 -4.04 5.57 4.32
N THR A 94 -2.77 5.70 4.67
CA THR A 94 -1.79 6.44 3.85
C THR A 94 -0.67 5.56 3.34
N LEU A 95 -0.46 4.40 3.98
CA LEU A 95 0.55 3.42 3.59
C LEU A 95 0.06 1.99 3.84
N GLU A 96 0.40 1.09 2.93
CA GLU A 96 0.33 -0.36 3.12
C GLU A 96 1.76 -0.91 3.23
N ALA A 97 2.01 -1.80 4.19
CA ALA A 97 3.24 -2.54 4.34
C ALA A 97 2.96 -4.04 4.30
N ILE A 98 3.83 -4.84 3.70
CA ILE A 98 3.66 -6.29 3.57
C ILE A 98 4.87 -6.99 4.19
N THR A 99 4.63 -7.89 5.14
CA THR A 99 5.68 -8.72 5.76
C THR A 99 6.08 -9.87 4.85
N SER A 100 7.22 -10.50 5.08
CA SER A 100 7.63 -11.71 4.34
C SER A 100 6.68 -12.91 4.50
N LYS A 101 5.73 -12.82 5.45
CA LYS A 101 4.67 -13.81 5.72
C LYS A 101 3.28 -13.33 5.26
N SER A 102 3.25 -12.33 4.38
CA SER A 102 2.03 -11.82 3.71
C SER A 102 1.01 -11.17 4.63
N LEU A 103 1.42 -10.78 5.84
CA LEU A 103 0.63 -9.90 6.67
C LEU A 103 0.65 -8.51 6.03
N ARG A 104 -0.54 -7.99 5.70
CA ARG A 104 -0.71 -6.62 5.19
C ARG A 104 -1.05 -5.69 6.35
N ILE A 105 -0.22 -4.69 6.56
CA ILE A 105 -0.30 -3.73 7.65
C ILE A 105 -0.66 -2.37 7.04
N TYR A 106 -1.76 -1.77 7.50
CA TYR A 106 -2.23 -0.47 7.05
C TYR A 106 -1.86 0.58 8.09
N LEU A 107 -1.14 1.60 7.67
CA LEU A 107 -0.66 2.68 8.51
C LEU A 107 -1.33 4.01 8.14
N THR A 108 -1.37 4.91 9.11
CA THR A 108 -1.78 6.30 8.93
C THR A 108 -0.72 7.26 9.48
N VAL A 109 -0.74 8.47 8.96
CA VAL A 109 0.09 9.58 9.44
C VAL A 109 -0.68 10.63 10.25
N TYR A 110 -1.96 10.36 10.50
CA TYR A 110 -2.89 11.28 11.14
C TYR A 110 -3.24 10.84 12.56
N ASN A 111 -3.39 11.79 13.47
CA ASN A 111 -3.81 11.50 14.85
C ASN A 111 -5.32 11.25 14.92
N ASP A 112 -6.12 12.07 14.25
CA ASP A 112 -7.57 12.01 14.29
C ASP A 112 -8.17 11.39 13.02
N ARG A 113 -9.39 10.86 13.16
CA ARG A 113 -10.17 10.44 11.99
C ARG A 113 -10.60 11.68 11.23
N ILE A 114 -10.01 11.86 10.05
CA ILE A 114 -10.38 12.94 9.14
C ILE A 114 -11.72 12.56 8.50
N ASN A 115 -12.80 13.11 9.03
CA ASN A 115 -14.14 13.02 8.47
C ASN A 115 -14.52 14.40 7.91
N TYR A 116 -14.26 14.64 6.63
CA TYR A 116 -14.74 15.85 5.98
C TYR A 116 -15.45 15.48 4.67
N PRO A 117 -16.75 15.80 4.54
CA PRO A 117 -17.46 15.71 3.27
C PRO A 117 -17.05 16.91 2.40
N GLY A 118 -16.03 16.75 1.57
CA GLY A 118 -15.52 17.79 0.67
C GLY A 118 -14.02 17.68 0.43
N GLY A 119 -13.48 18.42 -0.56
CA GLY A 119 -12.03 18.54 -0.74
C GLY A 119 -11.40 19.10 0.53
N ILE A 120 -10.44 18.37 1.10
CA ILE A 120 -9.78 18.75 2.35
C ILE A 120 -8.60 19.65 2.00
N ASP A 121 -8.51 20.81 2.66
CA ASP A 121 -7.33 21.66 2.53
C ASP A 121 -6.10 20.89 3.03
N GLN A 122 -5.12 20.72 2.17
CA GLN A 122 -3.92 19.97 2.46
C GLN A 122 -3.14 20.57 3.62
N ASP A 123 -3.13 21.90 3.80
CA ASP A 123 -2.48 22.53 4.93
C ASP A 123 -3.18 22.26 6.27
N SER A 124 -4.49 22.01 6.24
CA SER A 124 -5.27 21.67 7.44
C SER A 124 -5.02 20.24 7.92
N VAL A 125 -4.59 19.35 7.03
CA VAL A 125 -4.44 17.91 7.29
C VAL A 125 -3.06 17.43 6.86
N ARG A 126 -2.12 17.51 7.82
CA ARG A 126 -0.70 17.21 7.61
C ARG A 126 -0.24 16.03 8.45
N ALA A 127 0.91 15.46 8.08
CA ALA A 127 1.45 14.32 8.79
C ALA A 127 1.88 14.73 10.21
N GLN A 128 1.30 14.09 11.21
CA GLN A 128 1.55 14.38 12.63
C GLN A 128 2.17 13.18 13.36
N THR A 129 1.89 11.97 12.86
CA THR A 129 2.33 10.70 13.46
C THR A 129 2.65 9.69 12.37
N LEU A 130 3.01 8.47 12.77
CA LEU A 130 3.03 7.29 11.93
C LEU A 130 2.64 6.11 12.81
N ARG A 131 1.49 5.47 12.55
CA ARG A 131 0.96 4.42 13.41
C ARG A 131 0.17 3.37 12.65
N VAL A 132 0.03 2.18 13.22
CA VAL A 132 -0.77 1.08 12.68
C VAL A 132 -2.26 1.33 12.94
N VAL A 133 -3.10 1.04 11.94
CA VAL A 133 -4.56 1.20 12.04
C VAL A 133 -5.30 -0.11 11.82
N HIS A 134 -4.78 -0.96 10.93
CA HIS A 134 -5.44 -2.22 10.57
C HIS A 134 -4.43 -3.23 10.06
N VAL A 135 -4.75 -4.51 10.22
CA VAL A 135 -3.97 -5.63 9.66
C VAL A 135 -4.91 -6.58 8.93
N ARG A 136 -4.43 -7.16 7.83
CA ARG A 136 -5.10 -8.25 7.12
C ARG A 136 -4.18 -9.46 7.07
N TYR A 137 -4.68 -10.57 7.59
CA TYR A 137 -4.04 -11.88 7.45
C TYR A 137 -4.05 -12.33 5.99
N PRO A 138 -3.05 -13.11 5.56
CA PRO A 138 -3.22 -13.94 4.38
C PRO A 138 -4.34 -14.98 4.63
N PRO A 139 -5.07 -15.41 3.59
CA PRO A 139 -6.06 -16.46 3.69
C PRO A 139 -5.44 -17.75 4.25
N THR A 140 -6.09 -18.33 5.25
CA THR A 140 -5.57 -19.48 6.01
C THR A 140 -5.70 -20.83 5.29
N ASN A 141 -6.42 -20.89 4.16
CA ASN A 141 -6.85 -22.15 3.55
C ASN A 141 -6.14 -22.50 2.23
N VAL A 142 -5.05 -21.81 1.88
CA VAL A 142 -4.39 -21.97 0.58
C VAL A 142 -3.00 -22.52 0.83
N TYR A 143 -2.90 -23.85 0.69
CA TYR A 143 -1.65 -24.63 0.74
C TYR A 143 -0.74 -24.38 1.94
N GLY A 144 -1.32 -24.13 3.11
CA GLY A 144 -0.57 -23.90 4.33
C GLY A 144 0.33 -22.67 4.25
N LEU A 145 0.22 -21.81 5.25
CA LEU A 145 1.40 -21.06 5.67
C LEU A 145 2.41 -22.08 6.20
N HIS A 146 3.08 -22.78 5.29
CA HIS A 146 4.26 -23.54 5.62
C HIS A 146 5.28 -22.50 6.06
N SER A 147 5.96 -22.81 7.16
CA SER A 147 6.95 -21.98 7.80
C SER A 147 8.10 -21.53 6.86
N GLY A 148 8.17 -22.04 5.63
CA GLY A 148 9.11 -21.66 4.57
C GLY A 148 8.61 -20.76 3.43
N ASN A 149 7.32 -20.42 3.32
CA ASN A 149 6.90 -19.51 2.23
C ASN A 149 7.44 -18.10 2.47
N HIS A 150 8.18 -17.58 1.50
CA HIS A 150 8.76 -16.24 1.53
C HIS A 150 8.27 -15.42 0.33
N ILE A 151 7.70 -14.25 0.62
CA ILE A 151 7.43 -13.27 -0.44
C ILE A 151 8.76 -12.72 -0.95
N TYR A 152 8.94 -12.76 -2.27
CA TYR A 152 10.09 -12.16 -2.92
C TYR A 152 9.73 -10.99 -3.84
N THR A 153 8.46 -10.86 -4.26
CA THR A 153 7.95 -9.66 -4.92
C THR A 153 6.46 -9.44 -4.63
N ALA A 154 6.03 -8.18 -4.62
CA ALA A 154 4.64 -7.81 -4.46
C ALA A 154 4.31 -6.56 -5.28
N PHE A 155 3.05 -6.44 -5.66
CA PHE A 155 2.50 -5.29 -6.35
C PHE A 155 1.19 -4.88 -5.68
N VAL A 156 1.13 -3.63 -5.24
CA VAL A 156 -0.05 -3.07 -4.60
C VAL A 156 -0.64 -2.04 -5.54
N ASP A 157 -1.87 -2.31 -5.91
CA ASP A 157 -2.70 -1.52 -6.79
C ASP A 157 -3.83 -0.81 -6.00
N THR A 158 -4.57 0.06 -6.69
CA THR A 158 -5.71 0.77 -6.12
C THR A 158 -6.72 -0.17 -5.48
N GLU A 159 -6.98 -1.36 -6.02
CA GLU A 159 -7.95 -2.29 -5.40
C GLU A 159 -7.46 -3.71 -5.23
N SER A 160 -6.30 -4.02 -5.80
CA SER A 160 -5.72 -5.34 -5.74
C SER A 160 -4.34 -5.34 -5.10
N THR A 161 -4.01 -6.43 -4.43
CA THR A 161 -2.65 -6.70 -3.97
C THR A 161 -2.23 -8.03 -4.56
N LEU A 162 -1.12 -8.05 -5.26
CA LEU A 162 -0.52 -9.23 -5.84
C LEU A 162 0.75 -9.56 -5.07
N VAL A 163 0.94 -10.82 -4.72
CA VAL A 163 2.06 -11.29 -3.91
C VAL A 163 2.62 -12.56 -4.53
N ALA A 164 3.85 -12.50 -5.04
CA ALA A 164 4.57 -13.69 -5.47
C ALA A 164 5.34 -14.28 -4.30
N GLN A 165 5.11 -15.56 -4.07
CA GLN A 165 5.75 -16.34 -3.02
C GLN A 165 6.52 -17.49 -3.65
N MET A 166 7.58 -17.90 -2.98
CA MET A 166 8.30 -19.12 -3.29
C MET A 166 8.21 -20.04 -2.08
N PRO A 167 7.49 -21.18 -2.19
CA PRO A 167 7.56 -22.24 -1.20
C PRO A 167 8.92 -22.96 -1.23
N ASP A 168 9.15 -23.82 -0.25
CA ASP A 168 10.40 -24.58 -0.12
C ASP A 168 10.66 -25.55 -1.29
N ASP A 169 9.63 -25.90 -2.06
CA ASP A 169 9.74 -26.73 -3.26
C ASP A 169 10.29 -25.98 -4.49
N GLY A 170 10.52 -24.66 -4.35
CA GLY A 170 11.05 -23.80 -5.41
C GLY A 170 10.02 -23.41 -6.48
N SER A 171 8.75 -23.78 -6.33
CA SER A 171 7.67 -23.30 -7.19
C SER A 171 7.40 -21.81 -6.94
N THR A 172 6.79 -21.11 -7.91
CA THR A 172 6.25 -19.77 -7.66
C THR A 172 4.74 -19.84 -7.57
N THR A 173 4.19 -19.27 -6.51
CA THR A 173 2.75 -19.03 -6.37
C THR A 173 2.48 -17.53 -6.43
N LEU A 174 1.53 -17.13 -7.27
CA LEU A 174 1.04 -15.77 -7.35
C LEU A 174 -0.31 -15.69 -6.64
N ASN A 175 -0.35 -14.98 -5.52
CA ASN A 175 -1.54 -14.70 -4.76
C ASN A 175 -2.11 -13.35 -5.17
N ILE A 176 -3.41 -13.28 -5.43
CA ILE A 176 -4.10 -12.06 -5.83
C ILE A 176 -5.25 -11.80 -4.86
N TYR A 177 -5.23 -10.62 -4.28
CA TYR A 177 -6.27 -10.09 -3.39
C TYR A 177 -7.00 -8.97 -4.11
N SER A 178 -8.33 -8.91 -4.06
CA SER A 178 -9.10 -7.79 -4.60
C SER A 178 -10.20 -7.35 -3.65
N SER A 179 -10.19 -6.06 -3.29
CA SER A 179 -11.25 -5.46 -2.47
C SER A 179 -12.42 -4.92 -3.29
N SER A 180 -12.44 -5.14 -4.61
CA SER A 180 -13.55 -4.76 -5.49
C SER A 180 -14.65 -5.82 -5.48
N SER A 181 -15.42 -5.89 -4.40
CA SER A 181 -16.62 -6.74 -4.32
C SER A 181 -17.89 -5.88 -4.39
N PHE A 182 -18.89 -6.36 -5.14
CA PHE A 182 -20.21 -5.71 -5.25
C PHE A 182 -20.94 -5.62 -3.90
N GLU A 183 -20.70 -6.58 -3.00
CA GLU A 183 -21.30 -6.63 -1.67
C GLU A 183 -20.52 -5.79 -0.65
N TYR A 184 -20.50 -4.47 -0.85
CA TYR A 184 -20.06 -3.52 0.17
C TYR A 184 -21.21 -3.33 1.18
N THR A 185 -21.34 -4.24 2.15
CA THR A 185 -22.19 -3.99 3.32
C THR A 185 -21.34 -3.38 4.44
N GLU A 186 -21.88 -2.39 5.16
CA GLU A 186 -21.14 -1.67 6.21
C GLU A 186 -20.58 -2.60 7.31
N SER A 187 -21.18 -3.77 7.49
CA SER A 187 -20.82 -4.75 8.51
C SER A 187 -19.81 -5.82 8.08
N HIS A 188 -19.59 -6.02 6.78
CA HIS A 188 -18.70 -7.08 6.28
C HIS A 188 -17.80 -6.57 5.14
N ARG A 189 -16.54 -6.31 5.48
CA ARG A 189 -15.50 -6.09 4.48
C ARG A 189 -15.09 -7.44 3.91
N MET A 190 -15.37 -7.65 2.63
CA MET A 190 -14.93 -8.84 1.91
C MET A 190 -13.79 -8.52 0.96
N GLU A 191 -13.01 -9.54 0.66
CA GLU A 191 -11.93 -9.49 -0.30
C GLU A 191 -11.96 -10.79 -1.11
N SER A 192 -11.98 -10.65 -2.43
CA SER A 192 -11.82 -11.78 -3.33
C SER A 192 -10.36 -12.21 -3.35
N TYR A 193 -10.15 -13.51 -3.42
CA TYR A 193 -8.83 -14.12 -3.44
C TYR A 193 -8.71 -15.13 -4.58
N ALA A 194 -7.55 -15.14 -5.24
CA ALA A 194 -7.18 -16.17 -6.20
C ALA A 194 -5.68 -16.47 -6.10
N ASP A 195 -5.32 -17.73 -6.35
CA ASP A 195 -3.94 -18.19 -6.43
C ASP A 195 -3.64 -18.84 -7.78
N PHE A 196 -2.42 -18.65 -8.26
CA PHE A 196 -1.94 -19.19 -9.52
C PHE A 196 -0.56 -19.83 -9.32
N LEU A 197 -0.39 -21.04 -9.83
CA LEU A 197 0.94 -21.61 -10.03
C LEU A 197 1.59 -20.93 -11.23
N PHE A 198 2.80 -20.43 -11.04
CA PHE A 198 3.56 -19.71 -12.05
C PHE A 198 4.84 -20.49 -12.37
N SER A 199 5.11 -20.67 -13.67
CA SER A 199 6.35 -21.31 -14.12
C SER A 199 7.46 -20.27 -14.18
N GLY A 200 8.51 -20.45 -13.38
CA GLY A 200 9.63 -19.50 -13.25
C GLY A 200 9.45 -18.50 -12.13
N SER A 201 10.27 -17.45 -12.13
CA SER A 201 10.25 -16.39 -11.11
C SER A 201 9.58 -15.13 -11.67
N ILE A 202 8.91 -14.35 -10.83
CA ILE A 202 8.34 -13.06 -11.21
C ILE A 202 9.28 -11.93 -10.75
N TRP A 203 9.93 -11.26 -11.69
CA TRP A 203 10.85 -10.17 -11.37
C TRP A 203 10.13 -8.86 -11.06
N SER A 204 9.04 -8.58 -11.76
CA SER A 204 8.31 -7.32 -11.63
C SER A 204 6.87 -7.42 -12.11
N PHE A 205 6.06 -6.45 -11.67
CA PHE A 205 4.69 -6.26 -12.11
C PHE A 205 4.53 -4.88 -12.72
N ALA A 206 3.70 -4.77 -13.75
CA ALA A 206 3.32 -3.50 -14.34
C ALA A 206 1.83 -3.48 -14.69
N ARG A 207 1.14 -2.37 -14.39
CA ARG A 207 -0.25 -2.15 -14.78
C ARG A 207 -0.31 -1.37 -16.09
N LEU A 208 -1.08 -1.84 -17.07
CA LEU A 208 -1.30 -1.15 -18.34
C LEU A 208 -2.80 -1.15 -18.74
N PRO A 209 -3.38 0.00 -19.11
CA PRO A 209 -2.79 1.34 -18.96
C PRO A 209 -2.58 1.69 -17.48
N ALA A 210 -1.63 2.59 -17.21
CA ALA A 210 -1.45 3.14 -15.87
C ALA A 210 -2.77 3.77 -15.37
N ASP A 211 -2.95 3.78 -14.05
CA ASP A 211 -4.16 4.37 -13.46
C ASP A 211 -4.37 5.81 -13.93
N PRO A 212 -5.60 6.17 -14.34
CA PRO A 212 -5.88 7.55 -14.69
C PRO A 212 -5.57 8.41 -13.47
N LYS A 213 -4.80 9.48 -13.68
CA LYS A 213 -4.48 10.41 -12.61
C LYS A 213 -5.78 10.98 -12.07
N PRO A 214 -6.03 10.90 -10.75
CA PRO A 214 -7.20 11.54 -10.20
C PRO A 214 -7.10 13.04 -10.44
N PRO A 215 -8.22 13.73 -10.70
CA PRO A 215 -8.22 15.17 -10.79
C PRO A 215 -7.72 15.76 -9.47
N THR A 216 -6.57 16.42 -9.50
CA THR A 216 -6.00 17.12 -8.34
C THR A 216 -6.30 18.61 -8.48
N VAL A 217 -6.73 19.22 -7.38
CA VAL A 217 -6.83 20.68 -7.26
C VAL A 217 -5.67 21.11 -6.37
N PRO A 218 -4.81 22.05 -6.80
CA PRO A 218 -3.70 22.52 -5.97
C PRO A 218 -4.16 22.93 -4.57
N GLY A 219 -3.45 22.46 -3.54
CA GLY A 219 -3.77 22.72 -2.14
C GLY A 219 -4.94 21.90 -1.57
N LEU A 220 -5.63 21.07 -2.37
CA LEU A 220 -6.70 20.20 -1.89
C LEU A 220 -6.33 18.72 -2.02
N ILE A 221 -6.63 17.96 -0.99
CA ILE A 221 -6.58 16.50 -1.01
C ILE A 221 -7.76 15.99 -1.85
N ALA A 222 -7.44 15.18 -2.86
CA ALA A 222 -8.46 14.60 -3.74
C ALA A 222 -9.42 13.68 -2.95
N PRO A 223 -10.74 13.74 -3.23
CA PRO A 223 -11.74 12.93 -2.54
C PRO A 223 -11.58 11.44 -2.86
N VAL A 224 -12.10 10.59 -1.99
CA VAL A 224 -12.14 9.13 -2.24
C VAL A 224 -13.05 8.87 -3.43
N MET A 225 -12.53 8.15 -4.41
CA MET A 225 -13.29 7.76 -5.57
C MET A 225 -14.23 6.61 -5.22
N PRO A 226 -15.42 6.52 -5.86
CA PRO A 226 -16.28 5.35 -5.71
C PRO A 226 -15.54 4.04 -6.05
N PRO A 227 -15.93 2.91 -5.44
CA PRO A 227 -15.39 1.59 -5.79
C PRO A 227 -15.43 1.35 -7.30
N TRP A 228 -14.47 0.59 -7.82
CA TRP A 228 -14.33 0.36 -9.26
C TRP A 228 -15.58 -0.24 -9.89
N VAL A 229 -16.24 -1.19 -9.22
CA VAL A 229 -17.49 -1.79 -9.72
C VAL A 229 -18.57 -0.74 -10.04
N VAL A 230 -18.59 0.41 -9.35
CA VAL A 230 -19.53 1.51 -9.63
C VAL A 230 -19.14 2.27 -10.91
N ARG A 231 -17.85 2.31 -11.24
CA ARG A 231 -17.28 3.07 -12.36
C ARG A 231 -16.78 2.18 -13.49
N GLU A 232 -17.02 0.88 -13.45
CA GLU A 232 -16.44 -0.07 -14.40
C GLU A 232 -16.84 0.25 -15.85
N HIS A 233 -18.08 0.70 -16.04
CA HIS A 233 -18.62 1.10 -17.35
C HIS A 233 -17.92 2.33 -17.96
N LEU A 234 -17.19 3.11 -17.17
CA LEU A 234 -16.44 4.29 -17.63
C LEU A 234 -14.98 3.97 -17.91
N ASN A 235 -14.49 2.80 -17.50
CA ASN A 235 -13.07 2.48 -17.52
C ASN A 235 -12.76 1.33 -18.49
N SER A 236 -11.56 1.34 -19.06
CA SER A 236 -11.05 0.20 -19.83
C SER A 236 -10.72 -0.98 -18.92
N THR A 237 -10.72 -2.19 -19.47
CA THR A 237 -10.24 -3.40 -18.79
C THR A 237 -8.82 -3.18 -18.24
N GLN A 238 -8.65 -3.44 -16.94
CA GLN A 238 -7.34 -3.38 -16.29
C GLN A 238 -6.52 -4.62 -16.68
N LYS A 239 -5.26 -4.43 -17.05
CA LYS A 239 -4.32 -5.53 -17.31
C LYS A 239 -3.08 -5.34 -16.45
N ILE A 240 -2.69 -6.41 -15.75
CA ILE A 240 -1.45 -6.48 -15.00
C ILE A 240 -0.53 -7.47 -15.74
N PHE A 241 0.68 -7.02 -16.02
CA PHE A 241 1.72 -7.77 -16.69
C PHE A 241 2.77 -8.19 -15.66
N THR A 242 3.23 -9.43 -15.78
CA THR A 242 4.39 -9.93 -15.03
C THR A 242 5.59 -9.97 -15.96
N LEU A 243 6.75 -9.58 -15.45
CA LEU A 243 8.04 -9.88 -16.06
C LEU A 243 8.60 -11.14 -15.39
N SER A 244 8.89 -12.16 -16.17
CA SER A 244 9.40 -13.47 -15.71
C SER A 244 10.64 -13.90 -16.45
#